data_AF-A0A920FWN5-F1
#
_entry.id   AF-A0A920FWN5-F1
#
_cell.length_a   1.000
_cell.length_b   1.000
_cell.length_c   1.000
_cell.angle_alpha   90.00
_cell.angle_beta   90.00
_cell.angle_gamma   90.00
#
_symmetry.space_group_name_H-M   'P 1'
#
loop_
_entity.id
_entity.type
_entity.pdbx_description
1 polymer ?
#
loop_
_entity_poly.entity_id
_entity_poly.type
_entity_poly.pdbx_seq_one_letter_code
_entity_poly.pdbx_strand_id
1 'polypeptide(L)'
;MTLEGFIFAAAVAYKLKLKLVMIRKKGKLPGKTFCTSYKLEYGKNQLEIQKDMLKGNDKVVIIDDIFATSGTIQASIKLIKKTKAKTLGVIILLELAFLNGRSKMKDKLVSLYSVST
;
A
#
# COMPACT_ATOMS: atom_id res chain seq x y z
N MET A 1 -1.79 -2.55 3.79
CA MET A 1 -0.86 -3.67 3.78
C MET A 1 -1.43 -4.79 4.63
N THR A 2 -1.68 -5.92 3.97
CA THR A 2 -2.14 -7.15 4.62
C THR A 2 -1.02 -7.70 5.52
N LEU A 3 -1.30 -8.73 6.31
CA LEU A 3 -0.28 -9.31 7.19
C LEU A 3 0.80 -10.02 6.36
N GLU A 4 0.44 -10.53 5.19
CA GLU A 4 1.32 -11.23 4.27
C GLU A 4 2.31 -10.29 3.57
N GLY A 5 1.85 -9.14 3.06
CA GLY A 5 2.72 -8.16 2.42
C GLY A 5 3.83 -7.64 3.34
N PHE A 6 3.58 -7.56 4.65
CA PHE A 6 4.53 -7.09 5.66
C PHE A 6 5.87 -7.85 5.62
N ILE A 7 5.84 -9.17 5.40
CA ILE A 7 7.05 -10.01 5.45
C ILE A 7 8.07 -9.51 4.41
N PHE A 8 7.61 -9.24 3.19
CA PHE A 8 8.44 -8.75 2.10
C PHE A 8 8.92 -7.32 2.36
N ALA A 9 8.05 -6.43 2.81
CA ALA A 9 8.43 -5.05 3.12
C ALA A 9 9.45 -4.97 4.27
N ALA A 10 9.27 -5.79 5.31
CA ALA A 10 10.18 -5.83 6.44
C ALA A 10 11.57 -6.31 6.01
N ALA A 11 11.64 -7.37 5.19
CA ALA A 11 12.91 -7.88 4.65
C ALA A 11 13.63 -6.82 3.80
N VAL A 12 12.92 -6.14 2.90
CA VAL A 12 13.48 -5.07 2.05
C VAL A 12 13.93 -3.88 2.90
N ALA A 13 13.09 -3.42 3.83
CA ALA A 13 13.41 -2.31 4.71
C ALA A 13 14.64 -2.61 5.58
N TYR A 14 14.73 -3.82 6.14
CA TYR A 14 15.88 -4.27 6.91
C TYR A 14 17.16 -4.28 6.06
N LYS A 15 17.13 -4.92 4.88
CA LYS A 15 18.30 -5.03 4.00
C LYS A 15 18.80 -3.68 3.52
N LEU A 16 17.88 -2.74 3.24
CA LEU A 16 18.21 -1.39 2.77
C LEU A 16 18.41 -0.37 3.90
N LYS A 17 18.27 -0.77 5.18
CA LYS A 17 18.31 0.11 6.34
C LYS A 17 17.32 1.29 6.23
N LEU A 18 16.13 1.03 5.71
CA LEU A 18 15.06 2.00 5.54
C LEU A 18 14.00 1.84 6.64
N LYS A 19 13.26 2.92 6.90
CA LYS A 19 12.12 2.90 7.81
C LYS A 19 11.00 2.04 7.22
N LEU A 20 10.43 1.16 8.05
CA LEU A 20 9.21 0.43 7.75
C LEU A 20 8.00 1.16 8.32
N VAL A 21 6.96 1.39 7.50
CA VAL A 21 5.71 2.03 7.91
C VAL A 21 4.52 1.17 7.52
N MET A 22 3.64 0.92 8.47
CA MET A 22 2.46 0.07 8.29
C MET A 22 1.24 0.86 7.85
N ILE A 23 0.51 0.31 6.88
CA ILE A 23 -0.87 0.71 6.57
C ILE A 23 -1.78 -0.46 6.93
N ARG A 24 -2.71 -0.26 7.86
CA ARG A 24 -3.54 -1.35 8.42
C ARG A 24 -5.02 -1.03 8.28
N LYS A 25 -5.87 -2.04 8.52
CA LYS A 25 -7.31 -1.81 8.73
C LYS A 25 -7.50 -0.91 9.96
N LYS A 26 -8.56 -0.10 9.96
CA LYS A 26 -8.90 0.81 11.07
C LYS A 26 -8.89 0.11 12.43
N GLY A 27 -8.32 0.78 13.43
CA GLY A 27 -8.30 0.33 14.83
C GLY A 27 -7.20 -0.71 15.13
N LYS A 28 -6.22 -0.88 14.24
CA LYS A 28 -5.10 -1.82 14.42
C LYS A 28 -3.77 -1.12 14.66
N LEU A 29 -3.67 0.20 14.43
CA LEU A 29 -2.50 0.99 14.75
C LEU A 29 -2.71 1.78 16.05
N PRO A 30 -1.67 1.90 16.90
CA PRO A 30 -1.75 2.72 18.10
C PRO A 30 -1.65 4.22 17.76
N GLY A 31 -2.16 5.06 18.66
CA GLY A 31 -2.01 6.51 18.58
C GLY A 31 -2.86 7.16 17.48
N LYS A 32 -2.42 8.34 17.02
CA LYS A 32 -3.19 9.16 16.05
C LYS A 32 -2.92 8.68 14.62
N THR A 33 -3.99 8.39 13.88
CA THR A 33 -3.91 7.94 12.50
C THR A 33 -4.61 8.88 11.52
N PHE A 34 -4.15 8.91 10.27
CA PHE A 34 -5.01 9.28 9.14
C PHE A 34 -5.79 8.05 8.71
N CYS A 35 -7.06 8.26 8.32
CA CYS A 35 -7.92 7.20 7.83
C CYS A 35 -8.46 7.55 6.43
N THR A 36 -8.60 6.54 5.58
CA THR A 36 -9.21 6.65 4.25
C THR A 36 -10.06 5.41 4.00
N SER A 37 -11.25 5.64 3.50
CA SER A 37 -12.20 4.58 3.17
C SER A 37 -12.25 4.32 1.67
N TYR A 38 -12.42 3.06 1.28
CA TYR A 38 -12.59 2.65 -0.12
C TYR A 38 -13.74 1.64 -0.24
N LYS A 39 -14.40 1.65 -1.40
CA LYS A 39 -15.51 0.75 -1.70
C LYS A 39 -14.99 -0.64 -2.07
N LEU A 40 -15.67 -1.65 -1.57
CA LEU A 40 -15.60 -3.03 -2.05
C LEU A 40 -16.84 -3.29 -2.93
N GLU A 41 -16.88 -4.44 -3.59
CA GLU A 41 -18.08 -4.89 -4.31
C GLU A 41 -19.28 -5.00 -3.37
N TYR A 42 -19.05 -5.53 -2.17
CA TYR A 42 -20.01 -5.54 -1.07
C TYR A 42 -19.42 -4.80 0.14
N GLY A 43 -19.81 -3.53 0.29
CA GLY A 43 -19.50 -2.73 1.46
C GLY A 43 -18.31 -1.78 1.30
N LYS A 44 -17.72 -1.40 2.43
CA LYS A 44 -16.67 -0.39 2.52
C LYS A 44 -15.62 -0.86 3.51
N ASN A 45 -14.36 -0.63 3.18
CA ASN A 45 -13.27 -0.89 4.11
C ASN A 45 -12.50 0.41 4.39
N GLN A 46 -11.76 0.43 5.49
CA GLN A 46 -11.02 1.60 5.95
C GLN A 46 -9.57 1.21 6.25
N LEU A 47 -8.64 1.96 5.67
CA LEU A 47 -7.22 1.85 5.97
C LEU A 47 -6.76 3.04 6.78
N GLU A 48 -5.74 2.82 7.60
CA GLU A 48 -5.10 3.84 8.42
C GLU A 48 -3.57 3.78 8.38
N ILE A 49 -2.95 4.94 8.57
CA ILE A 49 -1.51 5.15 8.74
C ILE A 49 -1.29 6.08 9.93
N GLN A 50 -0.29 5.84 10.76
CA GLN A 50 0.04 6.73 11.88
C GLN A 50 0.56 8.08 11.37
N LYS A 51 0.09 9.19 11.96
CA LYS A 51 0.30 10.55 11.44
C LYS A 51 1.76 11.02 11.50
N ASP A 52 2.51 10.49 12.44
CA ASP A 52 3.91 10.81 12.76
C ASP A 52 4.90 9.85 12.09
N MET A 53 4.41 8.84 11.34
CA MET A 53 5.28 7.86 10.70
C MET A 53 5.96 8.37 9.44
N LEU A 54 5.45 9.43 8.81
CA LEU A 54 6.03 10.00 7.59
C LEU A 54 6.09 11.53 7.67
N LYS A 55 7.10 12.11 7.03
CA LYS A 55 7.33 13.55 6.88
C LYS A 55 7.20 13.96 5.41
N GLY A 56 7.02 15.25 5.15
CA GLY A 56 6.74 15.75 3.80
C GLY A 56 7.86 15.53 2.77
N ASN A 57 9.10 15.36 3.22
CA ASN A 57 10.26 15.06 2.37
C ASN A 57 10.47 13.55 2.13
N ASP A 58 9.72 12.68 2.82
CA ASP A 58 9.89 11.24 2.68
C ASP A 58 9.45 10.77 1.29
N LYS A 59 10.26 9.87 0.73
CA LYS A 59 9.97 9.16 -0.50
C LYS A 59 9.64 7.71 -0.14
N VAL A 60 8.44 7.27 -0.50
CA VAL A 60 7.87 5.99 -0.05
C VAL A 60 7.65 5.07 -1.23
N VAL A 61 8.05 3.81 -1.09
CA VAL A 61 7.66 2.71 -1.98
C VAL A 61 6.65 1.85 -1.23
N ILE A 62 5.52 1.54 -1.87
CA ILE A 62 4.57 0.58 -1.33
C ILE A 62 5.02 -0.80 -1.79
N ILE A 63 5.04 -1.76 -0.88
CA ILE A 63 5.25 -3.17 -1.19
C ILE A 63 3.96 -3.90 -0.78
N ASP A 64 3.53 -4.92 -1.49
CA ASP A 64 2.48 -5.84 -1.05
C ASP A 64 2.70 -7.20 -1.73
N ASP A 65 2.06 -8.24 -1.21
CA ASP A 65 2.18 -9.59 -1.76
C ASP A 65 1.33 -9.77 -3.03
N ILE A 66 0.04 -9.47 -2.97
CA ILE A 66 -0.92 -9.75 -4.05
C ILE A 66 -1.62 -8.47 -4.52
N PHE A 67 -1.64 -8.27 -5.84
CA PHE A 67 -2.43 -7.24 -6.51
C PHE A 67 -3.56 -7.87 -7.31
N ALA A 68 -4.78 -7.77 -6.76
CA ALA A 68 -6.01 -8.16 -7.43
C ALA A 68 -6.71 -6.96 -8.07
N THR A 69 -7.08 -5.97 -7.25
CA THR A 69 -7.72 -4.72 -7.70
C THR A 69 -6.96 -3.51 -7.17
N SER A 70 -7.15 -2.35 -7.79
CA SER A 70 -6.44 -1.12 -7.41
C SER A 70 -6.89 -0.49 -6.09
N GLY A 71 -7.99 -0.96 -5.47
CA GLY A 71 -8.65 -0.27 -4.36
C GLY A 71 -7.76 -0.06 -3.13
N THR A 72 -7.12 -1.12 -2.65
CA THR A 72 -6.24 -1.09 -1.46
C THR A 72 -5.01 -0.20 -1.70
N ILE A 73 -4.38 -0.32 -2.87
CA ILE A 73 -3.20 0.44 -3.24
C ILE A 73 -3.54 1.92 -3.41
N GLN A 74 -4.62 2.25 -4.11
CA GLN A 74 -5.08 3.64 -4.24
C GLN A 74 -5.44 4.27 -2.89
N ALA A 75 -6.08 3.52 -1.99
CA ALA A 75 -6.37 3.99 -0.64
C ALA A 75 -5.08 4.26 0.16
N SER A 76 -4.07 3.40 -0.02
CA SER A 76 -2.75 3.55 0.59
C SER A 76 -2.02 4.79 0.08
N ILE A 77 -2.02 5.03 -1.25
CA ILE A 77 -1.44 6.24 -1.86
C ILE A 77 -2.15 7.50 -1.35
N LYS A 78 -3.48 7.48 -1.23
CA LYS A 78 -4.25 8.59 -0.64
C LYS A 78 -3.87 8.86 0.82
N LEU A 79 -3.59 7.83 1.61
CA LEU A 79 -3.12 7.98 2.99
C LEU A 79 -1.72 8.59 3.05
N ILE A 80 -0.78 8.09 2.23
CA ILE A 80 0.58 8.64 2.14
C ILE A 80 0.52 10.11 1.74
N LYS A 81 -0.31 10.48 0.77
CA LYS A 81 -0.51 11.89 0.38
C LYS A 81 -0.96 12.79 1.54
N LYS A 82 -1.78 12.28 2.47
CA LYS A 82 -2.18 13.05 3.68
C LYS A 82 -1.03 13.33 4.64
N THR A 83 0.02 12.50 4.63
CA THR A 83 1.26 12.74 5.38
C THR A 83 2.20 13.74 4.70
N LYS A 84 1.83 14.22 3.50
CA LYS A 84 2.64 15.05 2.60
C LYS A 84 3.85 14.34 1.98
N ALA A 85 4.11 13.07 2.31
CA ALA A 85 5.15 12.26 1.67
C ALA A 85 4.83 11.94 0.21
N LYS A 86 5.87 11.62 -0.57
CA LYS A 86 5.75 11.28 -2.00
C LYS A 86 5.81 9.77 -2.21
N THR A 87 4.82 9.20 -2.88
CA THR A 87 4.90 7.80 -3.33
C THR A 87 5.73 7.73 -4.62
N LEU A 88 6.76 6.87 -4.65
CA LEU A 88 7.60 6.64 -5.82
C LEU A 88 7.06 5.55 -6.73
N GLY A 89 6.31 4.61 -6.18
CA GLY A 89 5.73 3.49 -6.89
C GLY A 89 5.31 2.39 -5.96
N VAL A 90 4.87 1.29 -6.57
CA VAL A 90 4.34 0.10 -5.92
C VAL A 90 5.07 -1.11 -6.47
N ILE A 91 5.52 -1.98 -5.57
CA ILE A 91 6.11 -3.28 -5.87
C ILE A 91 5.16 -4.35 -5.37
N ILE A 92 4.80 -5.27 -6.24
CA ILE A 92 3.90 -6.38 -5.94
C ILE A 92 4.61 -7.69 -6.26
N LEU A 93 4.44 -8.70 -5.40
CA LEU A 93 4.99 -10.02 -5.68
C LEU A 93 4.21 -10.74 -6.78
N LEU A 94 2.89 -10.85 -6.63
CA LEU A 94 1.98 -11.54 -7.52
C LEU A 94 0.86 -10.61 -7.98
N GLU A 95 0.71 -10.44 -9.28
CA GLU A 95 -0.41 -9.72 -9.88
C GLU A 95 -1.41 -10.67 -10.56
N LEU A 96 -2.70 -10.46 -10.33
CA LEU A 96 -3.80 -11.12 -11.03
C LEU A 96 -4.25 -10.23 -12.20
N ALA A 97 -3.54 -10.30 -13.32
CA ALA A 97 -3.73 -9.40 -14.46
C ALA A 97 -5.12 -9.51 -15.10
N PHE A 98 -5.74 -10.70 -15.06
CA PHE A 98 -7.09 -10.94 -15.58
C PHE A 98 -8.18 -10.07 -14.91
N LEU A 99 -7.90 -9.51 -13.73
CA LEU A 99 -8.80 -8.57 -13.04
C LEU A 99 -8.65 -7.11 -13.51
N ASN A 100 -7.76 -6.84 -14.47
CA ASN A 100 -7.54 -5.52 -15.09
C ASN A 100 -7.26 -4.39 -14.08
N GLY A 101 -6.67 -4.71 -12.91
CA GLY A 101 -6.40 -3.73 -11.85
C GLY A 101 -5.52 -2.56 -12.29
N ARG A 102 -4.57 -2.80 -13.21
CA ARG A 102 -3.66 -1.79 -13.76
C ARG A 102 -4.36 -0.65 -14.50
N SER A 103 -5.50 -0.90 -15.14
CA SER A 103 -6.25 0.12 -15.88
C SER A 103 -6.68 1.31 -14.99
N LYS A 104 -6.76 1.08 -13.68
CA LYS A 104 -7.14 2.08 -12.68
C LYS A 104 -5.93 2.67 -11.94
N MET A 105 -4.70 2.27 -12.27
CA MET A 105 -3.47 2.75 -11.64
C MET A 105 -2.82 3.85 -12.48
N LYS A 106 -2.43 4.95 -11.84
CA LYS A 106 -1.63 6.01 -12.47
C LYS A 106 -0.16 5.94 -12.05
N ASP A 107 0.09 5.43 -10.85
CA ASP A 107 1.42 5.30 -10.27
C ASP A 107 2.18 4.13 -10.87
N LYS A 108 3.52 4.24 -10.88
CA LYS A 108 4.41 3.16 -11.34
C LYS A 108 4.16 1.90 -10.52
N LEU A 109 3.75 0.83 -11.19
CA LEU A 109 3.52 -0.50 -10.61
C LEU A 109 4.48 -1.52 -11.24
N VAL A 110 5.31 -2.13 -10.41
CA VAL A 110 6.19 -3.25 -10.77
C VAL A 110 5.66 -4.51 -10.12
N SER A 111 5.43 -5.55 -10.92
CA SER A 111 5.05 -6.88 -10.42
C SER A 111 6.19 -7.85 -10.67
N LEU A 112 6.54 -8.70 -9.71
CA LEU A 112 7.56 -9.73 -9.89
C LEU A 112 7.03 -10.91 -10.71
N TYR A 113 5.77 -11.28 -10.48
CA TYR A 113 5.07 -12.31 -11.23
C TYR A 113 3.66 -11.84 -11.58
N SER A 114 3.15 -12.26 -12.74
CA SER A 114 1.84 -11.86 -13.24
C SER A 114 1.11 -13.06 -13.82
N VAL A 115 -0.14 -13.27 -13.40
CA VAL A 115 -1.03 -14.33 -13.86
C VAL A 115 -2.13 -13.72 -14.72
N SER A 116 -2.22 -14.16 -15.97
CA SER A 116 -3.13 -13.61 -16.98
C SER A 116 -4.20 -14.60 -17.46
N THR A 117 -4.17 -15.84 -16.94
CA THR A 117 -5.05 -16.96 -17.32
C THR A 117 -6.26 -17.07 -16.41
#